data_AF-A0A285JGA7-F1
#
_entry.id   AF-A0A285JGA7-F1
#
_cell.length_a   1.000
_cell.length_b   1.000
_cell.length_c   1.000
_cell.angle_alpha   90.00
_cell.angle_beta   90.00
_cell.angle_gamma   90.00
#
_symmetry.space_group_name_H-M   'P 1'
#
loop_
_entity.id
_entity.type
_entity.pdbx_description
1 polymer ?
#
loop_
_entity_poly.entity_id
_entity_poly.type
_entity_poly.pdbx_seq_one_letter_code
_entity_poly.pdbx_strand_id
1 'polypeptide(L)'
;MNNSAIIRKDAADRARANLDNYAWTRHDFSWSRARSWLGEPPHTYGFNIAHQAVDRHASSDRRDRVTLRFPGSGLASVDGHYWFAGRRPVVLAHAESAVI
;
A
#
# COMPACT_ATOMS: atom_id res chain seq x y z
N MET A 1 -13.90 23.47 -25.16
CA MET A 1 -13.27 22.97 -23.93
C MET A 1 -13.61 21.50 -23.80
N ASN A 2 -12.63 20.60 -23.87
CA ASN A 2 -12.87 19.15 -23.86
C ASN A 2 -13.03 18.66 -22.41
N ASN A 3 -14.17 18.06 -22.09
CA ASN A 3 -14.47 17.57 -20.74
C ASN A 3 -13.87 16.18 -20.46
N SER A 4 -12.76 15.85 -21.14
CA SER A 4 -12.04 14.57 -21.09
C SER A 4 -11.20 14.40 -19.83
N ALA A 5 -11.15 15.39 -18.94
CA ALA A 5 -10.44 15.35 -17.67
C ALA A 5 -11.19 14.57 -16.56
N ILE A 6 -12.47 14.24 -16.75
CA ILE A 6 -13.25 13.51 -15.75
C ILE A 6 -13.04 12.01 -15.94
N ILE A 7 -12.30 11.40 -15.02
CA ILE A 7 -12.20 9.94 -14.91
C ILE A 7 -13.57 9.41 -14.45
N ARG A 8 -14.34 8.83 -15.39
CA ARG A 8 -15.59 8.15 -15.07
C ARG A 8 -15.30 6.69 -14.76
N LYS A 9 -15.91 6.19 -13.67
CA LYS A 9 -15.91 4.78 -13.30
C LYS A 9 -17.20 4.13 -13.76
N ASP A 10 -17.09 3.11 -14.60
CA ASP A 10 -18.25 2.36 -15.07
C ASP A 10 -18.72 1.32 -14.04
N ALA A 11 -19.74 0.53 -14.39
CA ALA A 11 -20.27 -0.49 -13.49
C ALA A 11 -19.26 -1.62 -13.21
N ALA A 12 -18.41 -1.97 -14.18
CA ALA A 12 -17.40 -3.01 -14.03
C ALA A 12 -16.27 -2.55 -13.10
N ASP A 13 -15.84 -1.29 -13.22
CA ASP A 13 -14.89 -0.65 -12.30
C ASP A 13 -15.40 -0.69 -10.85
N ARG A 14 -16.68 -0.38 -10.64
CA ARG A 14 -17.26 -0.40 -9.28
C ARG A 14 -17.39 -1.82 -8.74
N ALA A 15 -17.73 -2.79 -9.59
CA ALA A 15 -17.83 -4.19 -9.18
C ALA A 15 -16.47 -4.79 -8.76
N ARG A 16 -15.34 -4.21 -9.22
CA ARG A 16 -13.97 -4.63 -8.85
C ARG A 16 -13.37 -3.82 -7.70
N ALA A 17 -14.12 -2.88 -7.12
CA ALA A 17 -13.63 -2.08 -6.01
C ALA A 17 -13.41 -2.95 -4.75
N ASN A 18 -12.37 -2.64 -3.97
CA ASN A 18 -12.10 -3.33 -2.70
C ASN A 18 -13.19 -3.11 -1.63
N LEU A 19 -14.01 -2.06 -1.80
CA LEU A 19 -15.12 -1.74 -0.92
C LEU A 19 -16.44 -2.06 -1.64
N ASP A 20 -16.94 -3.27 -1.39
CA ASP A 20 -18.07 -3.89 -2.07
C ASP A 20 -19.43 -3.42 -1.54
N ASN A 21 -19.60 -3.34 -0.21
CA ASN A 21 -20.85 -2.96 0.45
C ASN A 21 -20.65 -1.77 1.40
N TYR A 22 -20.66 -0.57 0.83
CA TYR A 22 -20.46 0.66 1.58
C TYR A 22 -21.46 0.83 2.75
N ALA A 23 -22.73 0.53 2.54
CA ALA A 23 -23.76 0.72 3.56
C ALA A 23 -23.49 -0.14 4.81
N TRP A 24 -23.14 -1.41 4.58
CA TRP A 24 -22.80 -2.33 5.66
C TRP A 24 -21.46 -1.97 6.32
N THR A 25 -20.41 -1.68 5.55
CA THR A 25 -19.10 -1.29 6.11
C THR A 25 -19.20 -0.03 6.96
N ARG A 26 -20.02 0.94 6.55
CA ARG A 26 -20.28 2.15 7.34
C ARG A 26 -21.01 1.84 8.65
N HIS A 27 -22.00 0.96 8.60
CA HIS A 27 -22.76 0.55 9.78
C HIS A 27 -21.89 -0.21 10.80
N ASP A 28 -21.01 -1.10 10.33
CA ASP A 28 -20.17 -1.96 11.18
C ASP A 28 -18.87 -1.27 11.68
N PHE A 29 -18.59 -0.04 11.22
CA PHE A 29 -17.37 0.66 11.59
C PHE A 29 -17.34 1.04 13.08
N SER A 30 -16.21 0.78 13.74
CA SER A 30 -15.89 1.36 15.05
C SER A 30 -14.41 1.69 15.17
N TRP A 31 -14.11 2.75 15.93
CA TRP A 31 -12.72 3.14 16.20
C TRP A 31 -11.94 2.09 16.96
N SER A 32 -12.58 1.39 17.90
CA SER A 32 -11.96 0.29 18.65
C SER A 32 -11.50 -0.85 17.72
N ARG A 33 -12.33 -1.23 16.74
CA ARG A 33 -11.98 -2.24 15.75
C ARG A 33 -10.86 -1.75 14.83
N ALA A 34 -10.95 -0.53 14.31
CA ALA A 34 -9.87 0.04 13.48
C ALA A 34 -8.54 0.11 14.23
N ARG A 35 -8.58 0.47 15.53
CA ARG A 35 -7.40 0.53 16.39
C ARG A 35 -6.73 -0.84 16.59
N SER A 36 -7.50 -1.92 16.60
CA SER A 36 -6.98 -3.30 16.72
C SER A 36 -6.16 -3.76 15.50
N TRP A 37 -6.31 -3.10 14.34
CA TRP A 37 -5.53 -3.44 13.14
C TRP A 37 -4.11 -2.88 13.15
N LEU A 38 -3.83 -1.94 14.06
CA LEU A 38 -2.48 -1.44 14.27
C LEU A 38 -1.70 -2.45 15.11
N GLY A 39 -0.54 -2.87 14.60
CA GLY A 39 0.41 -3.68 15.37
C GLY A 39 0.88 -2.98 16.63
N GLU A 40 1.36 -3.77 17.59
CA GLU A 40 1.90 -3.26 18.84
C GLU A 40 3.12 -2.39 18.57
N PRO A 41 3.20 -1.17 19.15
CA PRO A 41 4.36 -0.34 18.97
C PRO A 41 5.56 -0.97 19.70
N PRO A 42 6.77 -0.94 19.11
CA PRO A 42 7.99 -1.43 19.75
C PRO A 42 8.43 -0.56 20.94
N HIS A 43 7.76 0.57 21.17
CA HIS A 43 8.05 1.53 22.23
C HIS A 43 6.77 1.95 22.95
N THR A 44 6.92 2.37 24.21
CA THR A 44 5.81 2.61 25.14
C THR A 44 4.97 3.86 24.85
N TYR A 45 5.39 4.73 23.92
CA TYR A 45 4.68 5.98 23.62
C TYR A 45 4.45 6.17 22.12
N GLY A 46 3.17 6.28 21.76
CA GLY A 46 2.71 6.70 20.44
C GLY A 46 2.73 5.63 19.34
N PHE A 47 2.28 6.04 18.15
CA PHE A 47 2.35 5.25 16.92
C PHE A 47 3.39 5.83 15.97
N ASN A 48 4.27 4.97 15.48
CA ASN A 48 5.19 5.33 14.41
C ASN A 48 4.61 4.87 13.05
N ILE A 49 4.25 5.82 12.20
CA ILE A 49 3.62 5.52 10.89
C ILE A 49 4.55 4.68 10.01
N ALA A 50 5.88 4.91 10.03
CA ALA A 50 6.83 4.11 9.26
C ALA A 50 6.87 2.66 9.76
N HIS A 51 6.82 2.46 11.07
CA HIS A 51 6.75 1.11 11.65
C HIS A 51 5.46 0.38 11.24
N GLN A 52 4.32 1.08 11.30
CA GLN A 52 3.03 0.50 10.90
C GLN A 52 2.93 0.25 9.38
N ALA A 53 3.55 1.07 8.55
CA ALA A 53 3.43 0.96 7.10
C ALA A 53 4.48 0.03 6.49
N VAL A 54 5.67 -0.08 7.09
CA VAL A 54 6.85 -0.74 6.50
C VAL A 54 7.43 -1.80 7.45
N ASP A 55 7.97 -1.41 8.60
CA ASP A 55 8.83 -2.30 9.41
C ASP A 55 8.09 -3.55 9.91
N ARG A 56 6.82 -3.41 10.33
CA ARG A 56 6.01 -4.56 10.78
C ARG A 56 5.76 -5.57 9.66
N HIS A 57 5.77 -5.13 8.40
CA HIS A 57 5.56 -6.00 7.25
C HIS A 57 6.86 -6.63 6.78
N ALA A 58 7.96 -5.87 6.80
CA ALA A 58 9.32 -6.35 6.55
C ALA A 58 9.75 -7.45 7.54
N SER A 59 9.25 -7.40 8.76
CA SER A 59 9.54 -8.38 9.82
C SER A 59 8.54 -9.56 9.86
N SER A 60 7.68 -9.69 8.85
CA SER A 60 6.66 -10.75 8.77
C SER A 60 6.85 -11.64 7.55
N ASP A 61 6.02 -12.66 7.39
CA ASP A 61 5.97 -13.49 6.18
C ASP A 61 5.60 -12.71 4.90
N ARG A 62 5.24 -11.42 5.03
CA ARG A 62 5.01 -10.50 3.91
C ARG A 62 6.26 -9.78 3.42
N ARG A 63 7.44 -10.02 3.99
CA ARG A 63 8.69 -9.29 3.66
C ARG A 63 9.01 -9.24 2.16
N ASP A 64 8.64 -10.29 1.43
CA ASP A 64 8.93 -10.44 -0.01
C ASP A 64 7.76 -9.97 -0.90
N ARG A 65 6.68 -9.42 -0.33
CA ARG A 65 5.56 -8.86 -1.10
C ARG A 65 5.95 -7.53 -1.76
N VAL A 66 5.56 -7.37 -3.02
CA VAL A 66 5.63 -6.08 -3.72
C VAL A 66 4.73 -5.07 -3.01
N THR A 67 5.28 -3.91 -2.66
CA THR A 67 4.66 -2.87 -1.84
C THR A 67 4.28 -1.65 -2.65
N LEU A 68 5.11 -1.31 -3.64
CA LEU A 68 4.94 -0.15 -4.49
C LEU A 68 5.41 -0.50 -5.89
N ARG A 69 4.54 -0.24 -6.88
CA ARG A 69 4.87 -0.37 -8.30
C ARG A 69 4.92 1.02 -8.91
N PHE A 70 6.05 1.35 -9.52
CA PHE A 70 6.23 2.57 -10.30
C PHE A 70 6.05 2.25 -11.78
N PRO A 71 4.92 2.65 -12.40
CA PRO A 71 4.75 2.48 -13.83
C PRO A 71 5.71 3.41 -14.58
N GLY A 72 6.54 2.85 -15.47
CA GLY A 72 7.41 3.64 -16.35
C GLY A 72 6.61 4.32 -17.45
N SER A 73 7.04 5.50 -17.89
CA SER A 73 6.43 6.24 -19.00
C SER A 73 6.84 5.66 -20.38
N GLY A 74 6.77 4.33 -20.52
CA GLY A 74 7.25 3.58 -21.70
C GLY A 74 8.42 2.62 -21.43
N LEU A 75 8.90 2.53 -20.19
CA LEU A 75 9.84 1.51 -19.71
C LEU A 75 9.15 0.51 -18.78
N ALA A 76 9.82 -0.62 -18.50
CA ALA A 76 9.33 -1.63 -17.56
C ALA A 76 9.00 -1.02 -16.19
N SER A 77 7.91 -1.48 -15.58
CA SER A 77 7.53 -1.05 -14.23
C SER A 77 8.57 -1.51 -13.22
N VAL A 78 8.86 -0.68 -12.22
CA VAL A 78 9.78 -1.03 -11.13
C VAL A 78 8.99 -1.36 -9.88
N ASP A 79 9.26 -2.52 -9.28
CA ASP A 79 8.57 -3.03 -8.09
C ASP A 79 9.50 -2.92 -6.86
N GLY A 80 8.96 -2.38 -5.76
CA GLY A 80 9.64 -2.36 -4.46
C GLY A 80 9.09 -3.46 -3.53
N HIS A 81 9.95 -4.09 -2.73
CA HIS A 81 9.58 -5.07 -1.70
C HIS A 81 9.77 -4.49 -0.29
N TYR A 82 9.25 -5.14 0.76
CA TYR A 82 9.42 -4.69 2.15
C TYR A 82 10.85 -4.91 2.68
N TRP A 83 11.63 -5.81 2.06
CA TRP A 83 13.01 -6.07 2.44
C TRP A 83 13.98 -5.03 1.86
N PHE A 84 14.68 -4.28 2.73
CA PHE A 84 15.80 -3.40 2.41
C PHE A 84 17.07 -3.62 3.24
N ALA A 85 18.17 -4.06 2.61
CA ALA A 85 19.47 -4.29 3.26
C ALA A 85 20.20 -2.98 3.57
N GLY A 86 19.96 -2.42 4.75
CA GLY A 86 20.80 -1.37 5.32
C GLY A 86 20.01 -0.17 5.84
N ARG A 87 20.35 0.24 7.06
CA ARG A 87 19.69 1.25 7.89
C ARG A 87 19.60 2.65 7.22
N ARG A 88 18.55 2.95 6.43
CA ARG A 88 17.83 4.27 6.34
C ARG A 88 16.46 4.08 5.66
N PRO A 89 15.36 4.67 6.15
CA PRO A 89 14.05 4.55 5.52
C PRO A 89 13.98 5.47 4.29
N VAL A 90 14.44 4.96 3.15
CA VAL A 90 14.10 5.48 1.82
C VAL A 90 13.59 4.27 1.05
N VAL A 91 12.35 4.35 0.56
CA VAL A 91 11.82 3.38 -0.41
C VAL A 91 12.67 3.53 -1.67
N LEU A 92 13.69 2.70 -1.81
CA LEU A 92 14.50 2.61 -3.03
C LEU A 92 13.88 1.51 -3.89
N ALA A 93 13.39 1.90 -5.06
CA ALA A 93 12.84 0.98 -6.04
C ALA A 93 13.95 0.04 -6.54
N HIS A 94 13.76 -1.28 -6.45
CA HIS A 94 14.70 -2.23 -7.05
C HIS A 94 14.28 -2.44 -8.51
N ALA A 95 14.91 -1.71 -9.42
CA ALA A 95 14.87 -2.07 -10.82
C ALA A 95 15.80 -3.27 -10.98
N GLU A 96 15.25 -4.48 -11.08
CA GLU A 96 16.02 -5.57 -11.68
C GLU A 96 16.39 -5.10 -13.08
N SER A 97 17.69 -4.96 -13.34
CA SER A 97 18.24 -4.64 -14.65
C SER A 97 17.75 -5.66 -15.67
N ALA A 98 16.69 -5.34 -16.39
CA ALA A 98 16.37 -6.00 -17.64
C ALA A 98 17.43 -5.55 -18.65
N VAL A 99 18.51 -6.32 -18.73
CA VAL A 99 19.34 -6.38 -19.93
C VAL A 99 18.50 -7.10 -20.99
N ILE A 100 17.88 -6.35 -21.90
CA ILE A 100 17.86 -6.56 -23.37
C ILE A 100 17.65 -5.20 -24.03
#